data_AF-A0AAW9I8X9-F1
#
_entry.id   AF-A0AAW9I8X9-F1
#
_cell.length_a   1.000
_cell.length_b   1.000
_cell.length_c   1.000
_cell.angle_alpha   90.00
_cell.angle_beta   90.00
_cell.angle_gamma   90.00
#
_symmetry.space_group_name_H-M   'P 1'
#
loop_
_entity.id
_entity.type
_entity.pdbx_description
1 polymer ?
#
loop_
_entity_poly.entity_id
_entity_poly.type
_entity_poly.pdbx_seq_one_letter_code
_entity_poly.pdbx_strand_id
1 'polypeptide(L)'
;DMDRLWKVLLLNQFHDILPGSSIHRGHEEAQLELKELNQNVYDMASDARDALTDDDASRVTVFNSLSWPRKELVALPAGIHGIADENGVVLPVQMHEGLRYAEGEAPSMGWSTYKTEEVEAG
;
A
#
# COMPACT_ATOMS: atom_id res chain seq x y z
N ASP A 1 21.16 -3.60 1.54
CA ASP A 1 19.92 -4.31 1.90
C ASP A 1 19.17 -4.95 0.75
N MET A 2 18.96 -4.26 -0.37
CA MET A 2 18.19 -4.83 -1.50
C MET A 2 18.74 -6.12 -2.09
N ASP A 3 20.06 -6.22 -2.30
CA ASP A 3 20.69 -7.45 -2.82
C ASP A 3 20.39 -8.69 -1.96
N ARG A 4 20.41 -8.54 -0.62
CA ARG A 4 20.09 -9.62 0.31
C ARG A 4 18.63 -10.04 0.18
N LEU A 5 17.71 -9.08 0.16
CA LEU A 5 16.27 -9.35 0.06
C LEU A 5 15.91 -10.02 -1.27
N TRP A 6 16.52 -9.59 -2.37
CA TRP A 6 16.38 -10.26 -3.67
C TRP A 6 16.87 -11.71 -3.65
N LYS A 7 18.01 -12.00 -3.01
CA LYS A 7 18.51 -13.37 -2.87
C LYS A 7 17.55 -14.27 -2.08
N VAL A 8 16.97 -13.76 -1.00
CA VAL A 8 15.96 -14.48 -0.20
C VAL A 8 14.69 -14.74 -1.02
N LEU A 9 14.20 -13.73 -1.75
CA LEU A 9 13.04 -13.91 -2.64
C LEU A 9 13.29 -15.00 -3.68
N LEU A 10 14.41 -14.90 -4.40
CA LEU A 10 14.78 -15.82 -5.48
C LEU A 10 15.03 -17.25 -4.96
N LEU A 11 15.58 -17.40 -3.76
CA LEU A 11 15.71 -18.71 -3.11
C LEU A 11 14.33 -19.36 -2.90
N ASN A 12 13.35 -18.58 -2.45
CA ASN A 12 11.99 -19.06 -2.22
C ASN A 12 11.17 -19.24 -3.51
N GLN A 13 11.70 -18.88 -4.69
CA GLN A 13 11.12 -19.17 -6.00
C GLN A 13 11.56 -20.54 -6.57
N PHE A 14 12.41 -21.29 -5.86
CA PHE A 14 12.83 -22.61 -6.33
C PHE A 14 11.63 -23.53 -6.59
N HIS A 15 11.76 -24.40 -7.60
CA HIS A 15 10.71 -25.30 -8.06
C HIS A 15 10.29 -26.35 -7.03
N ASP A 16 11.03 -26.51 -5.93
CA ASP A 16 10.61 -27.33 -4.80
C ASP A 16 9.79 -26.55 -3.77
N ILE A 17 10.00 -25.24 -3.63
CA ILE A 17 9.34 -24.42 -2.61
C ILE A 17 8.03 -23.85 -3.14
N LEU A 18 8.08 -23.07 -4.22
CA LEU A 18 6.90 -22.36 -4.71
C LEU A 18 5.78 -23.32 -5.19
N PRO A 19 6.09 -24.42 -5.92
CA PRO A 19 5.09 -25.38 -6.37
C PRO A 19 4.55 -26.32 -5.29
N GLY A 20 5.08 -26.28 -4.06
CA GLY A 20 4.58 -27.12 -2.98
C GLY A 20 5.17 -28.52 -2.88
N SER A 21 6.26 -28.83 -3.59
CA SER A 21 6.88 -30.17 -3.60
C SER A 21 7.94 -30.39 -2.51
N SER A 22 8.28 -29.36 -1.73
CA SER A 22 9.20 -29.46 -0.60
C SER A 22 8.58 -30.21 0.57
N ILE A 23 9.43 -30.71 1.46
CA ILE A 23 8.96 -31.23 2.75
C ILE A 23 8.37 -30.10 3.60
N HIS A 24 7.46 -30.42 4.51
CA HIS A 24 6.77 -29.45 5.37
C HIS A 24 7.70 -28.40 6.01
N ARG A 25 8.84 -28.83 6.55
CA ARG A 25 9.85 -27.94 7.13
C ARG A 25 10.36 -26.87 6.16
N GLY A 26 10.56 -27.22 4.89
CA GLY A 26 10.99 -26.27 3.87
C GLY A 26 9.95 -25.17 3.64
N HIS A 27 8.66 -25.49 3.73
CA HIS A 27 7.59 -24.48 3.67
C HIS A 27 7.54 -23.59 4.91
N GLU A 28 7.74 -24.15 6.10
CA GLU A 28 7.78 -23.36 7.34
C GLU A 28 8.94 -22.36 7.31
N GLU A 29 10.13 -22.80 6.89
CA GLU A 29 11.31 -21.94 6.72
C GLU A 29 11.04 -20.84 5.67
N ALA A 30 10.48 -21.21 4.50
CA ALA A 30 10.11 -20.26 3.45
C ALA A 30 9.09 -19.20 3.91
N GLN A 31 8.07 -19.61 4.69
CA GLN A 31 7.06 -18.70 5.21
C GLN A 31 7.65 -17.68 6.19
N LEU A 32 8.56 -18.12 7.07
CA LEU A 32 9.26 -17.24 8.01
C LEU A 32 10.13 -16.23 7.25
N GLU A 33 10.95 -16.69 6.31
CA GLU A 33 11.83 -15.84 5.50
C GLU A 33 11.04 -14.82 4.67
N LEU A 34 9.95 -15.24 4.01
CA LEU A 34 9.11 -14.34 3.23
C LEU A 34 8.35 -13.32 4.09
N LYS A 35 7.94 -13.71 5.31
CA LYS A 35 7.33 -12.78 6.27
C LYS A 35 8.31 -11.69 6.69
N GLU A 36 9.54 -12.06 7.04
CA GLU A 36 10.59 -11.11 7.37
C GLU A 36 10.95 -10.22 6.18
N LEU A 37 11.08 -10.81 4.98
CA LEU A 37 11.32 -10.06 3.75
C LEU A 37 10.25 -9.00 3.50
N ASN A 38 8.97 -9.38 3.60
CA ASN A 38 7.86 -8.46 3.39
C ASN A 38 7.90 -7.31 4.38
N GLN A 39 8.15 -7.57 5.67
CA GLN A 39 8.27 -6.50 6.66
C GLN A 39 9.36 -5.50 6.28
N ASN A 40 10.57 -5.98 5.94
CA ASN A 40 11.68 -5.10 5.55
C ASN A 40 11.34 -4.25 4.31
N VAL A 41 10.67 -4.84 3.30
CA VAL A 41 10.29 -4.11 2.08
C VAL A 41 9.17 -3.10 2.36
N TYR A 42 8.21 -3.42 3.22
CA TYR A 42 7.15 -2.49 3.61
C TYR A 42 7.68 -1.30 4.41
N ASP A 43 8.64 -1.53 5.31
CA ASP A 43 9.29 -0.46 6.07
C ASP A 43 10.07 0.47 5.13
N MET A 44 10.91 -0.08 4.25
CA MET A 44 11.63 0.71 3.24
C MET A 44 10.68 1.50 2.33
N ALA A 45 9.55 0.90 1.93
CA ALA A 45 8.56 1.59 1.13
C ALA A 45 7.83 2.68 1.93
N SER A 46 7.66 2.52 3.25
CA SER A 46 7.13 3.57 4.13
C SER A 46 8.07 4.74 4.23
N ASP A 47 9.34 4.49 4.56
CA ASP A 47 10.36 5.54 4.65
C ASP A 47 10.46 6.36 3.35
N ALA A 48 10.35 5.68 2.19
CA ALA A 48 10.34 6.33 0.90
C ALA A 48 9.09 7.19 0.67
N ARG A 49 7.89 6.75 1.09
CA ARG A 49 6.67 7.55 1.00
C ARG A 49 6.74 8.75 1.94
N ASP A 50 7.18 8.55 3.17
CA ASP A 50 7.30 9.59 4.19
C ASP A 50 8.30 10.67 3.77
N ALA A 51 9.37 10.31 3.04
CA ALA A 51 10.30 11.26 2.45
C ALA A 51 9.71 12.06 1.26
N LEU A 52 8.64 11.58 0.62
CA LEU A 52 7.98 12.21 -0.52
C LEU A 52 6.73 13.01 -0.14
N THR A 53 6.22 12.85 1.08
CA THR A 53 5.00 13.49 1.56
C THR A 53 5.25 14.34 2.78
N ASP A 54 4.42 15.36 2.98
CA ASP A 54 4.41 16.14 4.21
C ASP A 54 3.64 15.38 5.32
N ASP A 55 4.02 15.59 6.59
CA ASP A 55 3.36 14.99 7.77
C ASP A 55 2.06 15.71 8.15
N ASP A 56 1.23 16.01 7.14
CA ASP A 56 -0.04 16.71 7.30
C ASP A 56 -1.19 15.71 7.41
N ALA A 57 -1.68 15.51 8.64
CA ALA A 57 -2.78 14.61 8.95
C ALA A 57 -4.12 15.00 8.28
N SER A 58 -4.24 16.21 7.73
CA SER A 58 -5.41 16.64 6.95
C SER A 58 -5.35 16.21 5.48
N ARG A 59 -4.37 15.38 5.11
CA ARG A 59 -4.13 14.95 3.72
C ARG A 59 -3.96 13.45 3.61
N VAL A 60 -4.44 12.88 2.50
CA VAL A 60 -4.25 11.47 2.15
C VAL A 60 -3.56 11.41 0.79
N THR A 61 -2.45 10.69 0.72
CA THR A 61 -1.72 10.49 -0.53
C THR A 61 -1.91 9.07 -1.04
N VAL A 62 -2.26 8.94 -2.31
CA VAL A 62 -2.34 7.65 -3.01
C VAL A 62 -1.17 7.52 -3.98
N PHE A 63 -0.46 6.40 -3.90
CA PHE A 63 0.71 6.13 -4.73
C PHE A 63 0.39 5.09 -5.81
N ASN A 64 0.94 5.31 -7.00
CA ASN A 64 0.87 4.39 -8.13
C ASN A 64 2.28 4.07 -8.63
N SER A 65 2.73 2.84 -8.38
CA SER A 65 4.02 2.33 -8.83
C SER A 65 4.00 1.78 -10.27
N LEU A 66 2.84 1.78 -10.95
CA LEU A 66 2.71 1.27 -12.31
C LEU A 66 3.11 2.32 -13.35
N SER A 67 3.52 1.88 -14.54
CA SER A 67 3.93 2.77 -15.63
C SER A 67 2.78 3.34 -16.46
N TRP A 68 1.55 3.33 -15.94
CA TRP A 68 0.35 3.92 -16.53
C TRP A 68 -0.54 4.54 -15.43
N PRO A 69 -1.39 5.54 -15.75
CA PRO A 69 -2.30 6.13 -14.77
C PRO A 69 -3.30 5.09 -14.27
N ARG A 70 -3.68 5.17 -12.99
CA ARG A 70 -4.59 4.24 -12.35
C ARG A 70 -5.67 5.01 -11.58
N LYS A 71 -6.92 4.59 -11.77
CA LYS A 71 -8.09 5.05 -11.03
C LYS A 71 -8.78 3.85 -10.40
N GLU A 72 -8.92 3.83 -9.08
CA GLU A 72 -9.45 2.67 -8.35
C GLU A 72 -10.04 3.05 -6.99
N LEU A 73 -10.91 2.21 -6.46
CA LEU A 73 -11.37 2.31 -5.08
C LEU A 73 -10.23 1.99 -4.11
N VAL A 74 -9.82 2.97 -3.32
CA VAL A 74 -8.81 2.84 -2.28
C VAL A 74 -9.46 2.91 -0.91
N ALA A 75 -9.00 2.06 0.02
CA ALA A 75 -9.44 2.12 1.41
C ALA A 75 -8.88 3.38 2.07
N LEU A 76 -9.74 4.16 2.72
CA LEU A 76 -9.34 5.33 3.49
C LEU A 76 -8.76 4.91 4.85
N PRO A 77 -7.75 5.63 5.37
CA PRO A 77 -7.24 5.41 6.71
C PRO A 77 -8.34 5.51 7.78
N ALA A 78 -8.16 4.81 8.89
CA ALA A 78 -9.10 4.85 10.00
C ALA A 78 -9.29 6.29 10.51
N GLY A 79 -10.55 6.67 10.78
CA GLY A 79 -10.89 8.02 11.22
C GLY A 79 -11.07 9.04 10.09
N ILE A 80 -10.71 8.72 8.84
CA ILE A 80 -11.03 9.55 7.68
C ILE A 80 -12.43 9.20 7.17
N HIS A 81 -13.27 10.22 6.93
CA HIS A 81 -14.67 10.04 6.52
C HIS A 81 -14.93 10.41 5.07
N GLY A 82 -14.10 11.29 4.51
CA GLY A 82 -14.20 11.80 3.15
C GLY A 82 -12.85 12.29 2.66
N ILE A 83 -12.70 12.37 1.35
CA ILE A 83 -11.56 13.02 0.70
C ILE A 83 -12.08 13.97 -0.40
N ALA A 84 -11.35 15.06 -0.63
CA ALA A 84 -11.65 16.04 -1.67
C ALA A 84 -10.48 16.18 -2.64
N ASP A 85 -10.81 16.38 -3.93
CA ASP A 85 -9.84 16.62 -5.00
C ASP A 85 -9.20 18.03 -4.90
N GLU A 86 -8.31 18.33 -5.86
CA GLU A 86 -7.63 19.63 -5.94
C GLU A 86 -8.57 20.83 -6.14
N ASN A 87 -9.78 20.58 -6.66
CA ASN A 87 -10.81 21.60 -6.86
C ASN A 87 -11.71 21.76 -5.62
N GLY A 88 -11.50 20.96 -4.58
CA GLY A 88 -12.33 20.93 -3.37
C GLY A 88 -13.64 20.16 -3.55
N VAL A 89 -13.77 19.37 -4.61
CA VAL A 89 -14.94 18.50 -4.81
C VAL A 89 -14.77 17.27 -3.94
N VAL A 90 -15.72 17.07 -3.03
CA VAL A 90 -15.77 15.87 -2.17
C VAL A 90 -16.08 14.65 -3.02
N LEU A 91 -15.24 13.63 -2.91
CA LEU A 91 -15.40 12.38 -3.65
C LEU A 91 -16.39 11.47 -2.94
N PRO A 92 -17.24 10.73 -3.69
CA PRO A 92 -18.14 9.75 -3.09
C PRO A 92 -17.38 8.70 -2.27
N VAL A 93 -17.89 8.40 -1.07
CA VAL A 93 -17.35 7.37 -0.19
C VAL A 93 -18.36 6.24 -0.02
N GLN A 94 -17.86 5.01 -0.10
CA GLN A 94 -18.62 3.79 0.15
C GLN A 94 -18.13 3.08 1.41
N MET A 95 -19.06 2.68 2.29
CA MET A 95 -18.77 1.78 3.41
C MET A 95 -18.89 0.33 2.95
N HIS A 96 -17.88 -0.50 3.20
CA HIS A 96 -17.92 -1.93 2.98
C HIS A 96 -17.06 -2.67 4.01
N GLU A 97 -17.63 -3.68 4.67
CA GLU A 97 -16.95 -4.49 5.71
C GLU A 97 -16.24 -3.66 6.81
N GLY A 98 -16.82 -2.51 7.18
CA GLY A 98 -16.27 -1.62 8.20
C GLY A 98 -15.16 -0.68 7.72
N LEU A 99 -14.76 -0.76 6.45
CA LEU A 99 -13.83 0.16 5.79
C LEU A 99 -14.57 1.17 4.91
N ARG A 100 -13.95 2.34 4.73
CA ARG A 100 -14.40 3.36 3.78
C ARG A 100 -13.56 3.30 2.54
N TYR A 101 -14.19 3.42 1.39
CA TYR A 101 -13.53 3.44 0.09
C TYR A 101 -13.89 4.71 -0.66
N ALA A 102 -12.89 5.34 -1.27
CA ALA A 102 -13.08 6.45 -2.21
C ALA A 102 -12.34 6.12 -3.52
N GLU A 103 -12.81 6.66 -4.63
CA GLU A 103 -12.12 6.50 -5.92
C GLU A 103 -10.91 7.44 -6.00
N GLY A 104 -9.71 6.88 -5.85
CA GLY A 104 -8.45 7.61 -5.98
C GLY A 104 -7.88 7.48 -7.39
N GLU A 105 -7.21 8.52 -7.87
CA GLU A 105 -6.50 8.54 -9.15
C GLU A 105 -5.05 8.97 -8.92
N ALA A 106 -4.10 8.25 -9.51
CA ALA A 106 -2.70 8.65 -9.52
C ALA A 106 -2.06 8.49 -10.89
N PRO A 107 -1.14 9.41 -11.27
CA PRO A 107 -0.42 9.33 -12.53
C PRO A 107 0.51 8.11 -12.56
N SER A 108 1.04 7.81 -13.76
CA SER A 108 2.09 6.80 -13.94
C SER A 108 3.29 7.10 -13.06
N MET A 109 3.78 6.09 -12.32
CA MET A 109 4.95 6.16 -11.45
C MET A 109 4.95 7.38 -10.51
N GLY A 110 3.79 7.73 -9.96
CA GLY A 110 3.62 8.95 -9.18
C GLY A 110 2.56 8.82 -8.09
N TRP A 111 2.11 9.96 -7.57
CA TRP A 111 1.11 10.02 -6.52
C TRP A 111 0.18 11.22 -6.70
N SER A 112 -0.96 11.18 -6.04
CA SER A 112 -1.89 12.29 -5.88
C SER A 112 -2.23 12.46 -4.41
N THR A 113 -2.40 13.70 -3.97
CA THR A 113 -2.73 14.01 -2.58
C THR A 113 -4.08 14.71 -2.51
N TYR A 114 -4.96 14.17 -1.68
CA TYR A 114 -6.31 14.64 -1.43
C TYR A 114 -6.39 15.27 -0.04
N LYS A 115 -7.31 16.21 0.16
CA LYS A 115 -7.62 16.73 1.50
C LYS A 115 -8.63 15.83 2.18
N THR A 116 -8.49 15.61 3.48
CA THR A 116 -9.48 14.89 4.28
C THR A 116 -10.64 15.82 4.61
N GLU A 117 -11.86 15.27 4.61
CA GLU A 117 -13.01 15.95 5.19
C GLU A 117 -13.00 15.76 6.71
N GLU A 118 -12.91 16.85 7.46
CA GLU A 118 -13.20 16.83 8.90
C GLU A 118 -14.71 16.68 9.10
N VAL A 119 -15.12 15.74 9.93
CA VAL A 119 -16.51 15.68 10.39
C VAL A 119 -16.70 16.83 11.36
N GLU A 120 -17.51 17.83 11.02
CA GLU A 120 -18.09 18.72 12.02
C GLU A 120 -18.81 17.84 13.04
N ALA A 121 -18.27 17.75 14.25
CA ALA A 121 -18.90 17.08 15.37
C ALA A 121 -20.17 17.85 15.76
N GLY A 122 -21.29 17.49 15.10
CA GLY A 122 -22.64 17.91 15.46
C GLY A 122 -23.21 17.13 16.64
#